data_AF-A0A538KC85-F1
#
_entry.id   AF-A0A538KC85-F1
#
_cell.length_a   1.000
_cell.length_b   1.000
_cell.length_c   1.000
_cell.angle_alpha   90.00
_cell.angle_beta   90.00
_cell.angle_gamma   90.00
#
_symmetry.space_group_name_H-M   'P 1'
#
loop_
_entity.id
_entity.type
_entity.pdbx_description
1 polymer ?
#
loop_
_entity_poly.entity_id
_entity_poly.type
_entity_poly.pdbx_seq_one_letter_code
_entity_poly.pdbx_strand_id
1 'polypeptide(L)'
;MSTTPYRAGPEPPGTPAGEALVEEPAALPSAQSLGAARVAEPIPQVSFLVSSRTEIYQPIVRVLFEARQASRMALTTSEVAAELARYEELRFHAAEHLDAYLRQLHTWRVVERNEQRGVDYASLEEYYRGRVTWDLTDAAVQVSRFLETFTPDGDRPGSLGPERLRHVHGELAALAELLDDPAPAAGRALQAFTNLGAAVDALRAGVMAFMATLQAARSAGGAVDEALFVAYRNGVTEHLEDFRAARRRYSQPIVALIERLEAAGALDRLVALAASAEGAYDFRRSERETRAVRERDLRLVWRGVREWFVGAGAGRESPWQRLAEELRGAIGWIAQSYRRLTEQAQSRVDVVAEFVALAHLFDRQPSDADCHAVATGAFGLFGARHVALREHEPELTSGRSWLEVPDELLPDVPLHLRSPDKGAPRGRSAALPDATAARERAAAERAEQRERSRRLLERFATLGATPLSELPPLDADELRALREWLSAAIGDPAPAGRPRRGRSPDGLAIVTLTPHPAGARTTIRTAHGTLETEDFTFAVSGA
;
A
#
# COMPACT_ATOMS: atom_id res chain seq x y z
N MET A 1 -77.37 -4.18 -5.73
CA MET A 1 -78.03 -5.36 -5.12
C MET A 1 -76.97 -6.19 -4.43
N SER A 2 -77.18 -6.40 -3.13
CA SER A 2 -76.51 -7.22 -2.12
C SER A 2 -75.18 -7.94 -2.41
N THR A 3 -74.14 -7.34 -1.82
CA THR A 3 -73.16 -7.92 -0.89
C THR A 3 -73.62 -9.15 -0.09
N THR A 4 -72.79 -10.20 0.05
CA THR A 4 -72.10 -10.65 1.30
C THR A 4 -71.13 -11.84 0.95
N PRO A 5 -70.20 -12.31 1.83
CA PRO A 5 -68.76 -12.05 1.67
C PRO A 5 -67.89 -13.33 1.62
N TYR A 6 -66.64 -13.18 1.19
CA TYR A 6 -65.61 -14.22 1.28
C TYR A 6 -64.97 -14.22 2.68
N ARG A 7 -64.86 -15.42 3.27
CA ARG A 7 -64.39 -15.70 4.62
C ARG A 7 -62.88 -15.46 4.75
N ALA A 8 -62.48 -14.67 5.74
CA ALA A 8 -61.09 -14.48 6.14
C ALA A 8 -60.50 -15.78 6.71
N GLY A 9 -59.36 -16.22 6.16
CA GLY A 9 -58.44 -17.18 6.78
C GLY A 9 -57.54 -16.47 7.82
N PRO A 10 -56.93 -17.23 8.74
CA PRO A 10 -56.39 -16.69 9.99
C PRO A 10 -55.17 -15.80 9.79
N GLU A 11 -55.11 -14.73 10.60
CA GLU A 11 -53.98 -13.82 10.74
C GLU A 11 -52.69 -14.55 11.12
N PRO A 12 -51.53 -14.11 10.60
CA PRO A 12 -50.24 -14.55 11.09
C PRO A 12 -50.01 -14.05 12.53
N PRO A 13 -49.39 -14.84 13.42
CA PRO A 13 -49.15 -14.45 14.80
C PRO A 13 -48.25 -13.20 14.86
N GLY A 14 -48.67 -12.26 15.71
CA GLY A 14 -48.07 -10.96 15.89
C GLY A 14 -46.57 -11.00 16.18
N THR A 15 -45.89 -10.03 15.57
CA THR A 15 -44.53 -9.61 15.85
C THR A 15 -44.31 -9.44 17.37
N PRO A 16 -43.42 -10.22 18.02
CA PRO A 16 -42.91 -9.80 19.31
C PRO A 16 -42.03 -8.57 19.08
N ALA A 17 -42.32 -7.49 19.78
CA ALA A 17 -41.46 -6.33 19.87
C ALA A 17 -40.07 -6.80 20.33
N GLY A 18 -39.09 -6.74 19.44
CA GLY A 18 -37.70 -6.96 19.79
C GLY A 18 -37.22 -5.79 20.65
N GLU A 19 -37.19 -6.00 21.96
CA GLU A 19 -36.32 -5.24 22.86
C GLU A 19 -34.90 -5.26 22.27
N ALA A 20 -34.38 -4.08 21.99
CA ALA A 20 -32.98 -3.90 21.64
C ALA A 20 -32.13 -4.43 22.80
N LEU A 21 -31.52 -5.60 22.60
CA LEU A 21 -30.41 -6.06 23.42
C LEU A 21 -29.25 -5.09 23.19
N VAL A 22 -29.21 -4.06 24.02
CA VAL A 22 -27.98 -3.32 24.31
C VAL A 22 -27.09 -4.32 25.04
N GLU A 23 -26.14 -4.93 24.33
CA GLU A 23 -25.04 -5.64 24.97
C GLU A 23 -24.28 -4.62 25.83
N GLU A 24 -24.50 -4.71 27.15
CA GLU A 24 -23.60 -4.11 28.14
C GLU A 24 -22.17 -4.61 27.85
N PRO A 25 -21.16 -3.72 27.76
CA PRO A 25 -19.78 -4.16 27.59
C PRO A 25 -19.41 -5.02 28.80
N ALA A 26 -19.00 -6.26 28.54
CA ALA A 26 -18.54 -7.21 29.53
C ALA A 26 -17.61 -6.52 30.54
N ALA A 27 -18.00 -6.53 31.82
CA ALA A 27 -17.21 -5.94 32.88
C ALA A 27 -15.77 -6.47 32.82
N LEU A 28 -14.80 -5.54 32.70
CA LEU A 28 -13.38 -5.85 32.77
C LEU A 28 -13.12 -6.67 34.04
N PRO A 29 -12.36 -7.78 33.96
CA PRO A 29 -12.08 -8.60 35.13
C PRO A 29 -11.41 -7.74 36.20
N SER A 30 -12.01 -7.73 37.40
CA SER A 30 -11.49 -7.03 38.57
C SER A 30 -10.01 -7.37 38.77
N ALA A 31 -9.18 -6.34 38.94
CA ALA A 31 -7.71 -6.39 39.00
C ALA A 31 -7.10 -7.29 40.11
N GLN A 32 -7.91 -8.04 40.84
CA GLN A 32 -7.49 -8.87 41.98
C GLN A 32 -6.93 -10.24 41.58
N SER A 33 -6.99 -10.65 40.30
CA SER A 33 -6.53 -11.99 39.85
C SER A 33 -5.15 -12.02 39.18
N LEU A 34 -4.45 -10.89 39.03
CA LEU A 34 -3.08 -10.87 38.52
C LEU A 34 -2.09 -11.16 39.65
N GLY A 35 -1.79 -12.44 39.85
CA GLY A 35 -0.79 -12.89 40.81
C GLY A 35 0.56 -12.20 40.60
N ALA A 36 0.99 -11.44 41.62
CA ALA A 36 2.34 -10.89 41.83
C ALA A 36 3.16 -10.49 40.57
N ALA A 37 2.50 -9.97 39.53
CA ALA A 37 3.19 -9.26 38.47
C ALA A 37 3.73 -7.99 39.09
N ARG A 38 5.04 -7.73 38.95
CA ARG A 38 5.65 -6.45 39.32
C ARG A 38 4.79 -5.34 38.73
N VAL A 39 3.99 -4.69 39.56
CA VAL A 39 3.27 -3.48 39.16
C VAL A 39 4.36 -2.50 38.76
N ALA A 40 4.45 -2.22 37.46
CA ALA A 40 5.42 -1.27 36.94
C ALA A 40 5.19 0.05 37.67
N GLU A 41 6.25 0.62 38.25
CA GLU A 41 6.15 1.93 38.87
C GLU A 41 5.59 2.92 37.84
N PRO A 42 4.67 3.82 38.24
CA PRO A 42 4.13 4.81 37.34
C PRO A 42 5.28 5.64 36.77
N ILE A 43 5.33 5.78 35.45
CA ILE A 43 6.33 6.58 34.73
C ILE A 43 5.80 8.02 34.69
N PRO A 44 6.19 8.93 35.61
CA PRO A 44 5.60 10.26 35.66
C PRO A 44 5.85 11.07 34.39
N GLN A 45 6.88 10.74 33.62
CA GLN A 45 7.30 11.44 32.41
C GLN A 45 6.31 11.33 31.25
N VAL A 46 5.36 10.39 31.27
CA VAL A 46 4.27 10.32 30.26
C VAL A 46 3.01 11.08 30.70
N SER A 47 2.97 11.60 31.93
CA SER A 47 1.77 12.25 32.49
C SER A 47 1.32 13.48 31.69
N PHE A 48 2.26 14.16 31.00
CA PHE A 48 1.93 15.34 30.20
C PHE A 48 1.07 15.02 28.97
N LEU A 49 1.05 13.77 28.50
CA LEU A 49 0.25 13.30 27.35
C LEU A 49 -1.17 12.91 27.74
N VAL A 50 -1.40 12.58 29.01
CA VAL A 50 -2.70 12.12 29.53
C VAL A 50 -3.41 13.23 30.31
N SER A 51 -2.76 14.39 30.46
CA SER A 51 -3.31 15.53 31.20
C SER A 51 -4.46 16.20 30.44
N SER A 52 -5.34 16.88 31.17
CA SER A 52 -6.40 17.69 30.58
C SER A 52 -5.91 18.96 29.86
N ARG A 53 -4.60 19.26 29.91
CA ARG A 53 -3.96 20.42 29.27
C ARG A 53 -2.81 20.02 28.34
N THR A 54 -2.94 18.87 27.68
CA THR A 54 -1.91 18.30 26.78
C THR A 54 -1.55 19.27 25.66
N GLU A 55 -2.51 20.05 25.17
CA GLU A 55 -2.37 21.12 24.18
C GLU A 55 -1.41 22.24 24.61
N ILE A 56 -1.14 22.38 25.92
CA ILE A 56 -0.19 23.35 26.47
C ILE A 56 1.18 22.70 26.73
N TYR A 57 1.20 21.50 27.30
CA TYR A 57 2.44 20.84 27.68
C TYR A 57 3.21 20.25 26.49
N GLN A 58 2.51 19.69 25.51
CA GLN A 58 3.13 19.06 24.35
C GLN A 58 3.96 20.04 23.51
N PRO A 59 3.49 21.28 23.21
CA PRO A 59 4.32 22.28 22.54
C PRO A 59 5.57 22.69 23.34
N ILE A 60 5.45 22.85 24.67
CA ILE A 60 6.59 23.18 25.54
C ILE A 60 7.66 22.08 25.47
N VAL A 61 7.24 20.82 25.57
CA VAL A 61 8.14 19.67 25.46
C VAL A 61 8.75 19.58 24.05
N ARG A 62 7.98 19.87 23.00
CA ARG A 62 8.48 19.89 21.61
C ARG A 62 9.57 20.95 21.42
N VAL A 63 9.36 22.18 21.90
CA VAL A 63 10.36 23.26 21.82
C VAL A 63 11.67 22.89 22.53
N LEU A 64 11.58 22.37 23.76
CA LEU A 64 12.77 21.94 24.51
C LEU A 64 13.49 20.77 23.81
N PHE A 65 12.73 19.88 23.19
CA PHE A 65 13.25 18.74 22.46
C PHE A 65 13.96 19.15 21.16
N GLU A 66 13.35 20.03 20.37
CA GLU A 66 13.95 20.62 19.15
C GLU A 66 15.23 21.38 19.49
N ALA A 67 15.23 22.16 20.57
CA ALA A 67 16.43 22.86 21.04
C ALA A 67 17.56 21.89 21.39
N ARG A 68 17.24 20.78 22.08
CA ARG A 68 18.22 19.74 22.41
C ARG A 68 18.72 18.99 21.18
N GLN A 69 17.85 18.70 20.19
CA GLN A 69 18.26 18.11 18.91
C GLN A 69 19.22 19.03 18.13
N ALA A 70 18.96 20.34 18.14
CA ALA A 70 19.82 21.35 17.54
C ALA A 70 21.13 21.60 18.33
N SER A 71 21.44 20.76 19.32
CA SER A 71 22.61 20.87 20.20
C SER A 71 22.70 22.21 20.95
N ARG A 72 21.56 22.90 21.16
CA ARG A 72 21.52 24.11 22.00
C ARG A 72 21.62 23.71 23.47
N MET A 73 22.25 24.58 24.26
CA MET A 73 22.25 24.46 25.73
C MET A 73 20.83 24.67 26.29
N ALA A 74 20.62 24.34 27.57
CA ALA A 74 19.36 24.50 28.28
C ALA A 74 18.74 25.91 28.11
N LEU A 75 17.43 25.99 27.87
CA LEU A 75 16.74 27.23 27.52
C LEU A 75 16.20 27.96 28.77
N THR A 76 16.28 29.29 28.77
CA THR A 76 15.61 30.15 29.76
C THR A 76 14.10 30.21 29.53
N THR A 77 13.32 30.60 30.54
CA THR A 77 11.87 30.76 30.41
C THR A 77 11.48 31.76 29.29
N SER A 78 12.28 32.82 29.08
CA SER A 78 12.08 33.78 27.99
C SER A 78 12.34 33.19 26.60
N GLU A 79 13.37 32.34 26.46
CA GLU A 79 13.66 31.68 25.18
C GLU A 79 12.60 30.65 24.83
N VAL A 80 12.10 29.89 25.82
CA VAL A 80 10.96 28.99 25.61
C VAL A 80 9.72 29.76 25.15
N ALA A 81 9.41 30.91 25.77
CA ALA A 81 8.30 31.77 25.35
C ALA A 81 8.47 32.29 23.92
N ALA A 82 9.69 32.72 23.54
CA ALA A 82 9.98 33.25 22.22
C ALA A 82 9.88 32.17 21.12
N GLU A 83 10.33 30.94 21.40
CA GLU A 83 10.20 29.81 20.47
C GLU A 83 8.74 29.34 20.34
N LEU A 84 7.98 29.32 21.44
CA LEU A 84 6.54 29.00 21.40
C LEU A 84 5.72 30.01 20.59
N ALA A 85 6.11 31.29 20.59
CA ALA A 85 5.43 32.33 19.81
C ALA A 85 5.53 32.14 18.29
N ARG A 86 6.43 31.26 17.81
CA ARG A 86 6.57 30.93 16.37
C ARG A 86 5.51 29.95 15.87
N TYR A 87 4.77 29.30 16.78
CA TYR A 87 3.72 28.36 16.42
C TYR A 87 2.38 29.11 16.24
N GLU A 88 1.98 29.40 14.99
CA GLU A 88 0.77 30.19 14.64
C GLU A 88 -0.54 29.63 15.22
N GLU A 89 -0.62 28.31 15.45
CA GLU A 89 -1.79 27.61 15.99
C GLU A 89 -1.96 27.81 17.51
N LEU A 90 -0.90 28.20 18.20
CA LEU A 90 -0.91 28.45 19.63
C LEU A 90 -0.98 29.96 19.84
N ARG A 91 -2.21 30.50 19.88
CA ARG A 91 -2.44 31.81 20.53
C ARG A 91 -2.16 31.67 22.02
N PHE A 92 -0.88 31.61 22.38
CA PHE A 92 -0.42 31.47 23.75
C PHE A 92 -0.56 32.83 24.44
N HIS A 93 -1.77 33.20 24.81
CA HIS A 93 -2.05 34.36 25.65
C HIS A 93 -1.68 34.06 27.11
N ALA A 94 -0.42 33.71 27.41
CA ALA A 94 0.09 33.63 28.78
C ALA A 94 1.61 33.37 28.84
N ALA A 95 2.44 34.36 28.49
CA ALA A 95 3.78 34.44 29.07
C ALA A 95 3.72 34.43 30.62
N GLU A 96 2.60 34.93 31.18
CA GLU A 96 2.31 35.07 32.61
C GLU A 96 2.18 33.73 33.36
N HIS A 97 1.87 32.61 32.69
CA HIS A 97 1.67 31.30 33.33
C HIS A 97 2.68 30.22 32.89
N LEU A 98 3.60 30.53 31.96
CA LEU A 98 4.58 29.57 31.44
C LEU A 98 5.44 28.94 32.54
N ASP A 99 5.84 29.75 33.53
CA ASP A 99 6.64 29.28 34.66
C ASP A 99 5.89 28.22 35.50
N ALA A 100 4.57 28.35 35.66
CA ALA A 100 3.76 27.35 36.35
C ALA A 100 3.72 26.01 35.57
N TYR A 101 3.64 26.08 34.23
CA TYR A 101 3.66 24.88 33.39
C TYR A 101 5.03 24.18 33.40
N LEU A 102 6.12 24.94 33.36
CA LEU A 102 7.48 24.39 33.46
C LEU A 102 7.74 23.76 34.83
N ARG A 103 7.25 24.36 35.92
CA ARG A 103 7.29 23.74 37.25
C ARG A 103 6.49 22.44 37.31
N GLN A 104 5.32 22.37 36.68
CA GLN A 104 4.53 21.13 36.62
C GLN A 104 5.26 20.04 35.83
N LEU A 105 5.88 20.38 34.69
CA LEU A 105 6.72 19.46 33.92
C LEU A 105 7.93 18.97 34.71
N HIS A 106 8.49 19.83 35.57
CA HIS A 106 9.54 19.43 36.52
C HIS A 106 9.03 18.44 37.57
N THR A 107 7.84 18.66 38.13
CA THR A 107 7.19 17.69 39.05
C THR A 107 6.97 16.33 38.40
N TRP A 108 6.62 16.29 37.11
CA TRP A 108 6.51 15.06 36.32
C TRP A 108 7.85 14.47 35.88
N ARG A 109 8.98 15.06 36.28
CA ARG A 109 10.34 14.66 35.86
C ARG A 109 10.55 14.67 34.35
N VAL A 110 9.78 15.49 33.63
CA VAL A 110 9.94 15.71 32.19
C VAL A 110 11.09 16.70 31.93
N VAL A 111 11.20 17.72 32.78
CA VAL A 111 12.17 18.81 32.63
C VAL A 111 13.04 18.93 33.89
N GLU A 112 14.34 19.15 33.69
CA GLU A 112 15.32 19.54 34.70
C GLU A 112 15.39 21.05 34.83
N ARG A 113 15.42 21.53 36.09
CA ARG A 113 15.55 22.93 36.45
C ARG A 113 16.98 23.20 36.92
N ASN A 114 17.74 23.95 36.13
CA ASN A 114 19.13 24.29 36.43
C ASN A 114 19.27 25.80 36.74
N GLU A 115 19.89 26.14 37.86
CA GLU A 115 20.19 27.54 38.21
C GLU A 115 21.55 27.94 37.66
N GLN A 116 21.59 28.94 36.78
CA GLN A 116 22.84 29.50 36.29
C GLN A 116 23.50 30.37 37.38
N ARG A 117 24.70 29.99 37.83
CA ARG A 117 25.56 30.82 38.69
C ARG A 117 26.62 31.52 37.86
N GLY A 118 26.77 32.83 38.04
CA GLY A 118 27.92 33.59 37.53
C GLY A 118 27.71 34.36 36.22
N VAL A 119 26.48 34.70 35.84
CA VAL A 119 26.17 35.58 34.69
C VAL A 119 25.90 36.99 35.22
N ASP A 120 26.48 38.01 34.58
CA ASP A 120 26.18 39.42 34.85
C ASP A 120 24.89 39.82 34.11
N TYR A 121 23.88 40.26 34.85
CA TYR A 121 22.56 40.63 34.31
C TYR A 121 22.42 42.16 34.29
N ALA A 122 21.90 42.72 33.18
CA ALA A 122 21.77 44.16 32.99
C ALA A 122 20.57 44.77 33.74
N SER A 123 19.60 43.97 34.17
CA SER A 123 18.42 44.42 34.93
C SER A 123 17.98 43.40 35.99
N LEU A 124 17.27 43.87 37.03
CA LEU A 124 16.70 43.01 38.08
C LEU A 124 15.67 42.01 37.51
N GLU A 125 14.97 42.38 36.44
CA GLU A 125 13.97 41.53 35.80
C GLU A 125 14.62 40.43 34.94
N GLU A 126 15.73 40.72 34.24
CA GLU A 126 16.57 39.72 33.57
C GLU A 126 17.28 38.80 34.57
N TYR A 127 17.68 39.32 35.73
CA TYR A 127 18.26 38.50 36.80
C TYR A 127 17.29 37.42 37.29
N TYR A 128 16.00 37.73 37.45
CA TYR A 128 15.00 36.74 37.86
C TYR A 128 14.56 35.82 36.71
N ARG A 129 14.50 36.30 35.46
CA ARG A 129 14.06 35.50 34.29
C ARG A 129 15.15 34.62 33.68
N GLY A 130 16.42 35.05 33.70
CA GLY A 130 17.56 34.35 33.10
C GLY A 130 18.28 33.37 34.02
N ARG A 131 18.03 33.44 35.34
CA ARG A 131 18.69 32.58 36.33
C ARG A 131 18.29 31.11 36.26
N VAL A 132 17.15 30.79 35.67
CA VAL A 132 16.63 29.42 35.58
C VAL A 132 16.62 28.96 34.14
N THR A 133 17.31 27.85 33.89
CA THR A 133 17.28 27.15 32.61
C THR A 133 16.58 25.82 32.74
N TRP A 134 15.94 25.41 31.65
CA TRP A 134 15.10 24.25 31.53
C TRP A 134 15.66 23.36 30.43
N ASP A 135 15.83 22.08 30.74
CA ASP A 135 16.29 21.07 29.78
C ASP A 135 15.46 19.80 29.97
N LEU A 136 15.33 18.97 28.93
CA LEU A 136 14.64 17.70 29.06
C LEU A 136 15.51 16.69 29.80
N THR A 137 14.87 15.91 30.67
CA THR A 137 15.51 14.73 31.25
C THR A 137 15.76 13.69 30.16
N ASP A 138 16.79 12.84 30.31
CA ASP A 138 17.05 11.78 29.33
C ASP A 138 15.85 10.85 29.11
N ALA A 139 15.05 10.61 30.15
CA ALA A 139 13.81 9.85 30.05
C ALA A 139 12.76 10.57 29.18
N ALA A 140 12.59 11.88 29.35
CA ALA A 140 11.69 12.68 28.52
C ALA A 140 12.15 12.75 27.06
N VAL A 141 13.46 12.79 26.83
CA VAL A 141 14.03 12.72 25.46
C VAL A 141 13.65 11.41 24.78
N GLN A 142 13.71 10.27 25.49
CA GLN A 142 13.26 8.99 24.92
C GLN A 142 11.77 8.98 24.64
N VAL A 143 10.94 9.55 25.53
CA VAL A 143 9.49 9.70 25.31
C VAL A 143 9.22 10.57 24.09
N SER A 144 9.87 11.73 23.95
CA SER A 144 9.71 12.62 22.80
C SER A 144 10.15 11.98 21.48
N ARG A 145 11.28 11.25 21.45
CA ARG A 145 11.71 10.44 20.29
C ARG A 145 10.69 9.37 19.93
N PHE A 146 10.10 8.71 20.93
CA PHE A 146 9.04 7.75 20.70
C PHE A 146 7.79 8.42 20.10
N LEU A 147 7.43 9.63 20.55
CA LEU A 147 6.32 10.38 19.98
C LEU A 147 6.56 10.81 18.53
N GLU A 148 7.81 11.12 18.14
CA GLU A 148 8.16 11.40 16.74
C GLU A 148 7.83 10.22 15.80
N THR A 149 7.82 8.98 16.31
CA THR A 149 7.43 7.80 15.50
C THR A 149 5.95 7.81 15.09
N PHE A 150 5.12 8.62 15.76
CA PHE A 150 3.70 8.78 15.48
C PHE A 150 3.34 10.09 14.76
N THR A 151 4.31 11.00 14.54
CA THR A 151 4.06 12.23 13.77
C THR A 151 4.04 11.93 12.27
N PRO A 152 2.95 12.28 11.55
CA PRO A 152 2.79 11.98 10.13
C PRO A 152 3.70 12.78 9.19
N ASP A 153 4.34 13.85 9.67
CA ASP A 153 5.15 14.80 8.86
C ASP A 153 6.68 14.57 8.92
N GLY A 154 7.16 13.64 9.74
CA GLY A 154 8.55 13.20 9.67
C GLY A 154 8.75 12.39 8.38
N ASP A 155 9.92 12.53 7.74
CA ASP A 155 10.36 11.69 6.60
C ASP A 155 9.74 10.30 6.72
N ARG A 156 8.76 10.00 5.86
CA ARG A 156 7.84 8.88 6.05
C ARG A 156 8.62 7.66 6.53
N PRO A 157 8.39 7.14 7.74
CA PRO A 157 9.00 5.90 8.17
C PRO A 157 8.33 4.81 7.33
N GLY A 158 8.91 4.49 6.18
CA GLY A 158 8.23 3.67 5.18
C GLY A 158 9.13 3.12 4.08
N SER A 159 10.36 3.61 3.96
CA SER A 159 11.37 2.93 3.16
C SER A 159 11.72 1.60 3.84
N LEU A 160 11.28 0.49 3.24
CA LEU A 160 11.77 -0.88 3.49
C LEU A 160 13.29 -1.03 3.23
N GLY A 161 14.01 0.08 3.10
CA GLY A 161 14.86 0.30 1.95
C GLY A 161 16.07 -0.60 1.83
N PRO A 162 16.57 -0.73 0.58
CA PRO A 162 17.75 -1.52 0.24
C PRO A 162 18.96 -1.21 1.13
N GLU A 163 19.08 0.02 1.58
CA GLU A 163 20.11 0.54 2.47
C GLU A 163 20.09 -0.12 3.86
N ARG A 164 18.91 -0.39 4.44
CA ARG A 164 18.80 -0.97 5.79
C ARG A 164 19.29 -2.41 5.80
N LEU A 165 18.89 -3.19 4.81
CA LEU A 165 19.39 -4.57 4.60
C LEU A 165 20.90 -4.60 4.35
N ARG A 166 21.38 -3.69 3.49
CA ARG A 166 22.82 -3.56 3.22
C ARG A 166 23.59 -3.21 4.48
N HIS A 167 23.05 -2.32 5.32
CA HIS A 167 23.67 -1.91 6.56
C HIS A 167 23.73 -3.07 7.56
N VAL A 168 22.63 -3.80 7.78
CA VAL A 168 22.64 -5.03 8.61
C VAL A 168 23.67 -6.03 8.11
N HIS A 169 23.72 -6.27 6.79
CA HIS A 169 24.75 -7.12 6.20
C HIS A 169 26.17 -6.61 6.49
N GLY A 170 26.39 -5.29 6.37
CA GLY A 170 27.68 -4.64 6.66
C GLY A 170 28.12 -4.83 8.11
N GLU A 171 27.22 -4.64 9.07
CA GLU A 171 27.54 -4.81 10.50
C GLU A 171 27.80 -6.29 10.86
N LEU A 172 27.06 -7.23 10.26
CA LEU A 172 27.35 -8.66 10.41
C LEU A 172 28.68 -9.06 9.79
N ALA A 173 29.02 -8.49 8.62
CA ALA A 173 30.31 -8.71 7.98
C ALA A 173 31.45 -8.14 8.84
N ALA A 174 31.29 -6.95 9.41
CA ALA A 174 32.26 -6.34 10.31
C ALA A 174 32.51 -7.19 11.58
N LEU A 175 31.46 -7.80 12.14
CA LEU A 175 31.61 -8.77 13.24
C LEU A 175 32.35 -10.03 12.79
N ALA A 176 32.09 -10.52 11.58
CA ALA A 176 32.78 -11.69 11.04
C ALA A 176 34.26 -11.40 10.73
N GLU A 177 34.59 -10.21 10.25
CA GLU A 177 35.98 -9.77 10.04
C GLU A 177 36.78 -9.72 11.35
N LEU A 178 36.15 -9.33 12.47
CA LEU A 178 36.78 -9.34 13.79
C LEU A 178 37.15 -10.75 14.28
N LEU A 179 36.55 -11.81 13.72
CA LEU A 179 36.96 -13.19 14.02
C LEU A 179 38.27 -13.57 13.32
N ASP A 180 38.55 -12.95 12.18
CA ASP A 180 39.74 -13.24 11.36
C ASP A 180 40.93 -12.36 11.75
N ASP A 181 40.67 -11.28 12.49
CA ASP A 181 41.70 -10.39 13.03
C ASP A 181 42.47 -11.08 14.18
N PRO A 182 43.81 -11.17 14.14
CA PRO A 182 44.61 -11.76 15.21
C PRO A 182 44.63 -10.93 16.51
N ALA A 183 44.29 -9.63 16.45
CA ALA A 183 44.31 -8.73 17.61
C ALA A 183 43.14 -7.72 17.58
N PRO A 184 41.87 -8.18 17.64
CA PRO A 184 40.71 -7.33 17.48
C PRO A 184 40.52 -6.42 18.69
N ALA A 185 40.25 -5.13 18.44
CA ALA A 185 40.00 -4.16 19.50
C ALA A 185 38.61 -4.35 20.13
N ALA A 186 38.54 -4.43 21.46
CA ALA A 186 37.29 -4.61 22.21
C ALA A 186 36.23 -3.53 21.90
N GLY A 187 36.66 -2.26 21.80
CA GLY A 187 35.77 -1.14 21.46
C GLY A 187 35.13 -1.27 20.07
N ARG A 188 35.85 -1.83 19.09
CA ARG A 188 35.29 -2.12 17.77
C ARG A 188 34.21 -3.19 17.82
N ALA A 189 34.42 -4.25 18.60
CA ALA A 189 33.42 -5.31 18.76
C ALA A 189 32.15 -4.76 19.41
N LEU A 190 32.29 -3.95 20.47
CA LEU A 190 31.15 -3.28 21.11
C LEU A 190 30.40 -2.36 20.13
N GLN A 191 31.12 -1.55 19.36
CA GLN A 191 30.52 -0.66 18.38
C GLN A 191 29.73 -1.44 17.31
N ALA A 192 30.31 -2.53 16.78
CA ALA A 192 29.66 -3.35 15.77
C ALA A 192 28.36 -4.01 16.29
N PHE A 193 28.33 -4.48 17.55
CA PHE A 193 27.10 -4.98 18.16
C PHE A 193 26.04 -3.89 18.34
N THR A 194 26.45 -2.69 18.81
CA THR A 194 25.54 -1.55 18.97
C THR A 194 24.94 -1.13 17.64
N ASN A 195 25.78 -0.99 16.61
CA ASN A 195 25.33 -0.65 15.26
C ASN A 195 24.41 -1.73 14.68
N LEU A 196 24.75 -3.02 14.86
CA LEU A 196 23.91 -4.12 14.40
C LEU A 196 22.52 -4.07 15.04
N GLY A 197 22.44 -3.82 16.36
CA GLY A 197 21.17 -3.64 17.07
C GLY A 197 20.34 -2.50 16.47
N ALA A 198 20.96 -1.32 16.33
CA ALA A 198 20.30 -0.15 15.74
C ALA A 198 19.86 -0.40 14.28
N ALA A 199 20.68 -1.07 13.47
CA ALA A 199 20.38 -1.41 12.08
C ALA A 199 19.16 -2.34 11.97
N VAL A 200 19.07 -3.35 12.83
CA VAL A 200 17.95 -4.31 12.84
C VAL A 200 16.68 -3.68 13.39
N ASP A 201 16.76 -2.84 14.42
CA ASP A 201 15.60 -2.12 14.95
C ASP A 201 15.04 -1.14 13.90
N ALA A 202 15.93 -0.42 13.20
CA ALA A 202 15.54 0.47 12.12
C ALA A 202 14.91 -0.29 10.94
N LEU A 203 15.41 -1.49 10.60
CA LEU A 203 14.78 -2.37 9.62
C LEU A 203 13.39 -2.82 10.08
N ARG A 204 13.25 -3.26 11.33
CA ARG A 204 11.98 -3.72 11.90
C ARG A 204 10.94 -2.60 11.92
N ALA A 205 11.32 -1.40 12.35
CA ALA A 205 10.44 -0.24 12.36
C ALA A 205 9.94 0.10 10.95
N GLY A 206 10.83 0.15 9.96
CA GLY A 206 10.46 0.40 8.56
C GLY A 206 9.50 -0.66 8.00
N VAL A 207 9.75 -1.95 8.33
CA VAL A 207 8.85 -3.05 7.95
C VAL A 207 7.46 -2.89 8.59
N MET A 208 7.39 -2.62 9.89
CA MET A 208 6.10 -2.49 10.58
C MET A 208 5.29 -1.30 10.07
N ALA A 209 5.95 -0.17 9.81
CA ALA A 209 5.29 1.02 9.28
C ALA A 209 4.76 0.78 7.86
N PHE A 210 5.56 0.15 6.99
CA PHE A 210 5.10 -0.27 5.66
C PHE A 210 3.89 -1.21 5.72
N MET A 211 3.92 -2.23 6.60
CA MET A 211 2.80 -3.15 6.80
C MET A 211 1.54 -2.44 7.31
N ALA A 212 1.69 -1.43 8.18
CA ALA A 212 0.58 -0.61 8.64
C ALA A 212 -0.04 0.20 7.49
N THR A 213 0.78 0.80 6.62
CA THR A 213 0.30 1.47 5.39
C THR A 213 -0.43 0.49 4.48
N LEU A 214 0.07 -0.74 4.32
CA LEU A 214 -0.60 -1.76 3.54
C LEU A 214 -1.99 -2.11 4.10
N GLN A 215 -2.06 -2.31 5.41
CA GLN A 215 -3.29 -2.70 6.09
C GLN A 215 -4.32 -1.56 6.10
N ALA A 216 -3.89 -0.30 6.24
CA ALA A 216 -4.77 0.86 6.16
C ALA A 216 -5.47 0.95 4.79
N ALA A 217 -4.74 0.75 3.69
CA ALA A 217 -5.32 0.73 2.35
C ALA A 217 -6.30 -0.44 2.15
N ARG A 218 -6.05 -1.59 2.77
CA ARG A 218 -6.93 -2.76 2.70
C ARG A 218 -8.20 -2.59 3.53
N SER A 219 -8.12 -1.89 4.66
CA SER A 219 -9.23 -1.67 5.59
C SER A 219 -10.17 -0.53 5.15
N ALA A 220 -9.78 0.29 4.17
CA ALA A 220 -10.54 1.46 3.70
C ALA A 220 -11.88 1.14 2.97
N GLY A 221 -12.34 -0.11 2.96
CA GLY A 221 -13.71 -0.45 2.57
C GLY A 221 -13.96 -0.52 1.05
N GLY A 222 -15.06 -1.18 0.66
CA GLY A 222 -15.36 -1.63 -0.71
C GLY A 222 -15.54 -0.55 -1.79
N ALA A 223 -15.39 0.73 -1.47
CA ALA A 223 -15.26 1.82 -2.43
C ALA A 223 -13.81 2.31 -2.40
N VAL A 224 -12.96 1.67 -3.20
CA VAL A 224 -11.57 2.10 -3.36
C VAL A 224 -11.61 3.45 -4.08
N ASP A 225 -11.29 4.54 -3.37
CA ASP A 225 -11.04 5.83 -4.00
C ASP A 225 -9.90 5.68 -5.01
N GLU A 226 -10.19 5.97 -6.27
CA GLU A 226 -9.25 5.82 -7.40
C GLU A 226 -8.01 6.69 -7.21
N ALA A 227 -8.16 7.90 -6.64
CA ALA A 227 -7.04 8.80 -6.37
C ALA A 227 -6.15 8.25 -5.24
N LEU A 228 -6.77 7.73 -4.17
CA LEU A 228 -6.08 7.06 -3.06
C LEU A 228 -5.34 5.81 -3.54
N PHE A 229 -5.95 5.03 -4.43
CA PHE A 229 -5.36 3.82 -5.01
C PHE A 229 -4.18 4.14 -5.92
N VAL A 230 -4.26 5.16 -6.77
CA VAL A 230 -3.16 5.56 -7.67
C VAL A 230 -1.97 6.10 -6.87
N ALA A 231 -2.21 6.98 -5.90
CA ALA A 231 -1.16 7.49 -5.02
C ALA A 231 -0.48 6.36 -4.23
N TYR A 232 -1.28 5.41 -3.72
CA TYR A 232 -0.79 4.23 -3.02
C TYR A 232 -0.04 3.25 -3.92
N ARG A 233 -0.54 2.97 -5.13
CA ARG A 233 0.12 2.12 -6.14
C ARG A 233 1.51 2.64 -6.46
N ASN A 234 1.65 3.95 -6.69
CA ASN A 234 2.93 4.54 -7.05
C ASN A 234 3.94 4.40 -5.91
N GLY A 235 3.52 4.72 -4.67
CA GLY A 235 4.38 4.53 -3.49
C GLY A 235 4.78 3.07 -3.26
N VAL A 236 3.83 2.13 -3.34
CA VAL A 236 4.13 0.70 -3.14
C VAL A 236 5.00 0.14 -4.26
N THR A 237 4.81 0.55 -5.52
CA THR A 237 5.61 0.06 -6.65
C THR A 237 7.08 0.47 -6.52
N GLU A 238 7.33 1.75 -6.21
CA GLU A 238 8.68 2.28 -5.98
C GLU A 238 9.39 1.55 -4.83
N HIS A 239 8.69 1.32 -3.72
CA HIS A 239 9.26 0.67 -2.55
C HIS A 239 9.48 -0.85 -2.73
N LEU A 240 8.64 -1.51 -3.53
CA LEU A 240 8.71 -2.96 -3.73
C LEU A 240 9.84 -3.39 -4.67
N GLU A 241 10.15 -2.63 -5.72
CA GLU A 241 11.20 -3.03 -6.67
C GLU A 241 12.57 -3.03 -6.00
N ASP A 242 12.90 -1.93 -5.33
CA ASP A 242 14.17 -1.77 -4.61
C ASP A 242 14.31 -2.74 -3.45
N PHE A 243 13.23 -2.93 -2.68
CA PHE A 243 13.24 -3.91 -1.58
C PHE A 243 13.41 -5.34 -2.10
N ARG A 244 12.72 -5.71 -3.18
CA ARG A 244 12.82 -7.06 -3.76
C ARG A 244 14.24 -7.33 -4.26
N ALA A 245 14.87 -6.35 -4.90
CA ALA A 245 16.26 -6.46 -5.34
C ALA A 245 17.22 -6.62 -4.16
N ALA A 246 17.11 -5.76 -3.15
CA ALA A 246 17.92 -5.83 -1.93
C ALA A 246 17.75 -7.15 -1.19
N ARG A 247 16.51 -7.60 -1.06
CA ARG A 247 16.19 -8.84 -0.38
C ARG A 247 16.82 -10.04 -1.09
N ARG A 248 16.72 -10.12 -2.42
CA ARG A 248 17.40 -11.17 -3.21
C ARG A 248 18.91 -11.13 -3.02
N ARG A 249 19.47 -9.93 -2.92
CA ARG A 249 20.92 -9.72 -2.77
C ARG A 249 21.44 -10.06 -1.38
N TYR A 250 20.73 -9.71 -0.30
CA TYR A 250 21.28 -9.76 1.07
C TYR A 250 20.68 -10.86 1.95
N SER A 251 19.53 -11.47 1.63
CA SER A 251 18.91 -12.47 2.54
C SER A 251 19.81 -13.68 2.80
N GLN A 252 20.32 -14.31 1.73
CA GLN A 252 21.18 -15.49 1.87
C GLN A 252 22.54 -15.15 2.50
N PRO A 253 23.25 -14.08 2.08
CA PRO A 253 24.46 -13.64 2.75
C PRO A 253 24.29 -13.33 4.25
N ILE A 254 23.19 -12.68 4.64
CA ILE A 254 22.90 -12.39 6.06
C ILE A 254 22.75 -13.69 6.86
N VAL A 255 21.98 -14.66 6.36
CA VAL A 255 21.82 -15.96 7.03
C VAL A 255 23.15 -16.69 7.16
N ALA A 256 23.96 -16.72 6.10
CA ALA A 256 25.27 -17.34 6.12
C ALA A 256 26.24 -16.67 7.13
N LEU A 257 26.20 -15.35 7.26
CA LEU A 257 26.98 -14.62 8.27
C LEU A 257 26.52 -14.94 9.70
N ILE A 258 25.20 -15.04 9.92
CA ILE A 258 24.64 -15.44 11.22
C ILE A 258 25.12 -16.87 11.57
N GLU A 259 25.00 -17.81 10.64
CA GLU A 259 25.46 -19.20 10.85
C GLU A 259 26.97 -19.27 11.13
N ARG A 260 27.77 -18.48 10.40
CA ARG A 260 29.21 -18.37 10.63
C ARG A 260 29.53 -17.82 12.03
N LEU A 261 28.82 -16.80 12.47
CA LEU A 261 29.01 -16.19 13.80
C LEU A 261 28.57 -17.13 14.92
N GLU A 262 27.57 -17.97 14.69
CA GLU A 262 27.12 -19.00 15.66
C GLU A 262 28.01 -20.26 15.66
N ALA A 263 28.88 -20.42 14.66
CA ALA A 263 29.75 -21.58 14.57
C ALA A 263 30.74 -21.66 15.75
N ALA A 264 30.86 -22.85 16.33
CA ALA A 264 31.93 -23.28 17.26
C ALA A 264 32.46 -22.19 18.22
N GLY A 265 31.58 -21.52 18.96
CA GLY A 265 31.94 -20.57 20.02
C GLY A 265 32.47 -19.21 19.53
N ALA A 266 32.37 -18.91 18.23
CA ALA A 266 32.78 -17.63 17.66
C ALA A 266 31.98 -16.45 18.26
N LEU A 267 30.66 -16.59 18.37
CA LEU A 267 29.79 -15.61 19.04
C LEU A 267 30.21 -15.35 20.49
N ASP A 268 30.47 -16.41 21.27
CA ASP A 268 30.85 -16.26 22.68
C ASP A 268 32.18 -15.50 22.82
N ARG A 269 33.14 -15.73 21.91
CA ARG A 269 34.39 -14.96 21.87
C ARG A 269 34.15 -13.48 21.57
N LEU A 270 33.32 -13.18 20.56
CA LEU A 270 32.99 -11.78 20.20
C LEU A 270 32.24 -11.06 21.31
N VAL A 271 31.28 -11.73 21.97
CA VAL A 271 30.54 -11.17 23.11
C VAL A 271 31.48 -10.91 24.28
N ALA A 272 32.36 -11.86 24.61
CA ALA A 272 33.33 -11.69 25.70
C ALA A 272 34.33 -10.55 25.41
N LEU A 273 34.73 -10.38 24.15
CA LEU A 273 35.60 -9.29 23.67
C LEU A 273 34.90 -7.92 23.72
N ALA A 274 33.67 -7.83 23.21
CA ALA A 274 32.88 -6.61 23.26
C ALA A 274 32.56 -6.20 24.70
N ALA A 275 32.31 -7.17 25.58
CA ALA A 275 32.06 -6.91 26.99
C ALA A 275 33.30 -6.42 27.76
N SER A 276 34.52 -6.72 27.29
CA SER A 276 35.75 -6.19 27.88
C SER A 276 36.13 -4.80 27.37
N ALA A 277 35.32 -4.16 26.51
CA ALA A 277 35.57 -2.80 26.09
C ALA A 277 35.46 -1.83 27.28
N GLU A 278 36.45 -0.95 27.43
CA GLU A 278 36.41 0.14 28.41
C GLU A 278 35.19 1.03 28.13
N GLY A 279 34.38 1.28 29.15
CA GLY A 279 33.17 2.11 29.05
C GLY A 279 32.77 2.66 30.41
N ALA A 280 31.77 3.55 30.42
CA ALA A 280 31.36 4.34 31.58
C ALA A 280 31.33 3.51 32.88
N TYR A 281 32.26 3.83 33.79
CA TYR A 281 32.32 3.24 35.12
C TYR A 281 31.03 3.56 35.88
N ASP A 282 30.20 2.54 36.12
CA ASP A 282 29.15 2.63 37.13
C ASP A 282 29.80 2.40 38.49
N PHE A 283 30.06 3.48 39.24
CA PHE A 283 30.65 3.44 40.57
C PHE A 283 29.85 2.59 41.58
N ARG A 284 28.62 2.17 41.24
CA ARG A 284 27.76 1.31 42.08
C ARG A 284 27.92 -0.19 41.81
N ARG A 285 28.68 -0.60 40.77
CA ARG A 285 28.86 -2.00 40.38
C ARG A 285 30.33 -2.38 40.30
N SER A 286 30.65 -3.62 40.64
CA SER A 286 32.00 -4.15 40.39
C SER A 286 32.24 -4.30 38.88
N GLU A 287 33.50 -4.23 38.45
CA GLU A 287 33.90 -4.41 37.05
C GLU A 287 33.38 -5.75 36.46
N ARG A 288 33.38 -6.80 37.29
CA ARG A 288 32.88 -8.12 36.92
C ARG A 288 31.37 -8.14 36.69
N GLU A 289 30.59 -7.43 37.52
CA GLU A 289 29.14 -7.31 37.36
C GLU A 289 28.79 -6.48 36.13
N THR A 290 29.48 -5.37 35.90
CA THR A 290 29.29 -4.52 34.71
C THR A 290 29.55 -5.31 33.43
N ARG A 291 30.61 -6.12 33.39
CA ARG A 291 30.90 -7.02 32.28
C ARG A 291 29.79 -8.06 32.07
N ALA A 292 29.32 -8.71 33.14
CA ALA A 292 28.27 -9.72 33.06
C ALA A 292 26.94 -9.15 32.54
N VAL A 293 26.56 -7.94 32.96
CA VAL A 293 25.37 -7.24 32.43
C VAL A 293 25.55 -6.93 30.95
N ARG A 294 26.71 -6.40 30.54
CA ARG A 294 26.98 -6.09 29.14
C ARG A 294 26.96 -7.34 28.25
N GLU A 295 27.55 -8.45 28.69
CA GLU A 295 27.45 -9.72 27.96
C GLU A 295 26.00 -10.19 27.79
N ARG A 296 25.18 -10.04 28.83
CA ARG A 296 23.75 -10.40 28.76
C ARG A 296 23.03 -9.52 27.72
N ASP A 297 23.27 -8.22 27.75
CA ASP A 297 22.59 -7.27 26.86
C ASP A 297 23.03 -7.50 25.39
N LEU A 298 24.32 -7.76 25.14
CA LEU A 298 24.82 -8.16 23.82
C LEU A 298 24.20 -9.47 23.31
N ARG A 299 24.03 -10.46 24.20
CA ARG A 299 23.33 -11.72 23.86
C ARG A 299 21.84 -11.52 23.55
N LEU A 300 21.20 -10.55 24.20
CA LEU A 300 19.81 -10.18 23.90
C LEU A 300 19.70 -9.54 22.51
N VAL A 301 20.62 -8.64 22.16
CA VAL A 301 20.72 -8.07 20.80
C VAL A 301 20.90 -9.19 19.78
N TRP A 302 21.89 -10.07 19.97
CA TRP A 302 22.13 -11.18 19.04
C TRP A 302 20.91 -12.09 18.87
N ARG A 303 20.25 -12.45 19.99
CA ARG A 303 19.04 -13.27 19.94
C ARG A 303 17.95 -12.61 19.10
N GLY A 304 17.74 -11.30 19.26
CA GLY A 304 16.79 -10.53 18.46
C GLY A 304 17.11 -10.55 16.96
N VAL A 305 18.39 -10.46 16.59
CA VAL A 305 18.85 -10.56 15.20
C VAL A 305 18.56 -11.96 14.64
N ARG A 306 18.97 -13.01 15.37
CA ARG A 306 18.78 -14.41 14.96
C ARG A 306 17.31 -14.78 14.84
N GLU A 307 16.49 -14.40 15.81
CA GLU A 307 15.05 -14.64 15.78
C GLU A 307 14.37 -13.94 14.60
N TRP A 308 14.80 -12.73 14.26
CA TRP A 308 14.23 -11.97 13.15
C TRP A 308 14.50 -12.62 11.78
N PHE A 309 15.76 -13.02 11.50
CA PHE A 309 16.15 -13.54 10.19
C PHE A 309 16.00 -15.06 10.05
N VAL A 310 16.42 -15.82 11.07
CA VAL A 310 16.51 -17.29 11.04
C VAL A 310 15.36 -17.95 11.82
N GLY A 311 14.84 -17.29 12.86
CA GLY A 311 13.74 -17.79 13.68
C GLY A 311 14.20 -18.35 15.03
N ALA A 312 13.26 -18.61 15.94
CA ALA A 312 13.54 -19.05 17.31
C ALA A 312 14.00 -20.52 17.42
N GLY A 313 13.97 -21.30 16.33
CA GLY A 313 14.21 -22.74 16.30
C GLY A 313 12.92 -23.57 16.30
N ALA A 314 13.04 -24.86 15.95
CA ALA A 314 11.95 -25.84 15.83
C ALA A 314 10.91 -25.56 14.71
N GLY A 315 11.37 -25.28 13.49
CA GLY A 315 10.51 -25.22 12.30
C GLY A 315 9.50 -24.06 12.28
N ARG A 316 9.57 -23.12 13.23
CA ARG A 316 8.80 -21.87 13.17
C ARG A 316 9.42 -20.93 12.14
N GLU A 317 8.57 -20.38 11.28
CA GLU A 317 8.97 -19.35 10.32
C GLU A 317 9.51 -18.11 11.04
N SER A 318 10.59 -17.54 10.49
CA SER A 318 11.11 -16.28 10.98
C SER A 318 10.17 -15.12 10.59
N PRO A 319 10.12 -14.03 11.37
CA PRO A 319 9.42 -12.81 10.97
C PRO A 319 9.82 -12.33 9.57
N TRP A 320 11.10 -12.51 9.20
CA TRP A 320 11.60 -12.22 7.86
C TRP A 320 10.96 -13.09 6.76
N GLN A 321 10.73 -14.38 7.03
CA GLN A 321 10.01 -15.28 6.12
C GLN A 321 8.54 -14.90 6.01
N ARG A 322 7.86 -14.63 7.13
CA ARG A 322 6.45 -14.22 7.15
C ARG A 322 6.23 -12.91 6.39
N LEU A 323 7.12 -11.93 6.54
CA LEU A 323 7.10 -10.68 5.78
C LEU A 323 7.05 -10.95 4.27
N ALA A 324 7.73 -11.99 3.78
CA ALA A 324 7.70 -12.38 2.37
C ALA A 324 6.33 -12.76 1.85
N GLU A 325 5.63 -13.51 2.66
CA GLU A 325 4.34 -14.09 2.31
C GLU A 325 3.28 -13.00 2.36
N GLU A 326 3.34 -12.17 3.39
CA GLU A 326 2.51 -10.97 3.51
C GLU A 326 2.72 -10.02 2.33
N LEU A 327 3.96 -9.74 1.95
CA LEU A 327 4.28 -8.93 0.76
C LEU A 327 3.70 -9.54 -0.53
N ARG A 328 3.81 -10.86 -0.70
CA ARG A 328 3.25 -11.55 -1.86
C ARG A 328 1.71 -11.46 -1.87
N GLY A 329 1.08 -11.60 -0.71
CA GLY A 329 -0.35 -11.41 -0.53
C GLY A 329 -0.81 -10.00 -0.84
N ALA A 330 -0.06 -8.99 -0.40
CA ALA A 330 -0.32 -7.58 -0.68
C ALA A 330 -0.24 -7.27 -2.19
N ILE A 331 0.78 -7.77 -2.90
CA ILE A 331 0.89 -7.64 -4.36
C ILE A 331 -0.34 -8.27 -5.05
N GLY A 332 -0.74 -9.47 -4.61
CA GLY A 332 -1.93 -10.14 -5.15
C GLY A 332 -3.21 -9.34 -4.94
N TRP A 333 -3.37 -8.74 -3.75
CA TRP A 333 -4.50 -7.86 -3.43
C TRP A 333 -4.51 -6.61 -4.30
N ILE A 334 -3.37 -5.92 -4.47
CA ILE A 334 -3.26 -4.73 -5.35
C ILE A 334 -3.67 -5.08 -6.78
N ALA A 335 -3.16 -6.18 -7.32
CA ALA A 335 -3.48 -6.63 -8.68
C ALA A 335 -4.98 -6.95 -8.84
N GLN A 336 -5.62 -7.54 -7.81
CA GLN A 336 -7.05 -7.82 -7.83
C GLN A 336 -7.89 -6.55 -7.69
N SER A 337 -7.48 -5.61 -6.84
CA SER A 337 -8.15 -4.31 -6.67
C SER A 337 -8.07 -3.48 -7.96
N TYR A 338 -6.92 -3.48 -8.65
CA TYR A 338 -6.78 -2.82 -9.94
C TYR A 338 -7.73 -3.38 -11.00
N ARG A 339 -7.84 -4.72 -11.10
CA ARG A 339 -8.80 -5.36 -12.01
C ARG A 339 -10.24 -4.92 -11.70
N ARG A 340 -10.62 -4.95 -10.42
CA ARG A 340 -11.96 -4.54 -9.98
C ARG A 340 -12.25 -3.07 -10.29
N LEU A 341 -11.30 -2.18 -10.06
CA LEU A 341 -11.43 -0.76 -10.41
C LEU A 341 -11.57 -0.56 -11.92
N THR A 342 -10.81 -1.32 -12.72
CA THR A 342 -10.89 -1.27 -14.19
C THR A 342 -12.24 -1.80 -14.68
N GLU A 343 -12.72 -2.90 -14.12
CA GLU A 343 -14.06 -3.46 -14.37
C GLU A 343 -15.16 -2.47 -13.98
N GLN A 344 -15.04 -1.81 -12.82
CA GLN A 344 -15.99 -0.78 -12.37
C GLN A 344 -15.98 0.48 -13.24
N ALA A 345 -14.79 0.92 -13.69
CA ALA A 345 -14.64 2.03 -14.62
C ALA A 345 -15.25 1.69 -16.00
N GLN A 346 -15.10 0.44 -16.45
CA GLN A 346 -15.72 -0.07 -17.67
C GLN A 346 -17.23 -0.30 -17.51
N SER A 347 -17.71 -0.59 -16.30
CA SER A 347 -19.14 -0.80 -16.01
C SER A 347 -19.92 0.49 -15.73
N ARG A 348 -19.28 1.67 -15.76
CA ARG A 348 -20.00 2.96 -15.75
C ARG A 348 -20.59 3.26 -17.12
N VAL A 349 -21.44 2.36 -17.59
CA VAL A 349 -22.54 2.75 -18.47
C VAL A 349 -23.62 3.22 -17.51
N ASP A 350 -23.81 4.54 -17.41
CA ASP A 350 -24.92 5.09 -16.63
C ASP A 350 -26.21 4.70 -17.36
N VAL A 351 -26.82 3.62 -16.91
CA VAL A 351 -28.06 3.07 -17.45
C VAL A 351 -29.15 4.13 -17.51
N VAL A 352 -29.17 5.06 -16.54
CA VAL A 352 -30.11 6.18 -16.54
C VAL A 352 -29.79 7.15 -17.67
N ALA A 353 -28.53 7.55 -17.84
CA ALA A 353 -28.10 8.40 -18.94
C ALA A 353 -28.35 7.75 -20.31
N GLU A 354 -28.16 6.43 -20.44
CA GLU A 354 -28.45 5.70 -21.67
C GLU A 354 -29.95 5.62 -21.95
N PHE A 355 -30.79 5.36 -20.95
CA PHE A 355 -32.24 5.41 -21.13
C PHE A 355 -32.73 6.82 -21.45
N VAL A 356 -32.12 7.86 -20.90
CA VAL A 356 -32.41 9.26 -21.24
C VAL A 356 -31.97 9.57 -22.67
N ALA A 357 -30.78 9.13 -23.10
CA ALA A 357 -30.31 9.27 -24.47
C ALA A 357 -31.22 8.52 -25.46
N LEU A 358 -31.68 7.33 -25.10
CA LEU A 358 -32.65 6.56 -25.87
C LEU A 358 -34.02 7.26 -25.93
N ALA A 359 -34.51 7.81 -24.82
CA ALA A 359 -35.75 8.60 -24.80
C ALA A 359 -35.65 9.83 -25.71
N HIS A 360 -34.52 10.55 -25.70
CA HIS A 360 -34.28 11.64 -26.63
C HIS A 360 -34.19 11.19 -28.09
N LEU A 361 -33.71 9.97 -28.36
CA LEU A 361 -33.72 9.40 -29.71
C LEU A 361 -35.16 9.15 -30.19
N PHE A 362 -36.05 8.66 -29.32
CA PHE A 362 -37.48 8.52 -29.62
C PHE A 362 -38.16 9.88 -29.85
N ASP A 363 -37.92 10.86 -28.98
CA ASP A 363 -38.53 12.19 -29.05
C ASP A 363 -38.21 12.96 -30.35
N ARG A 364 -37.04 12.70 -30.95
CA ARG A 364 -36.61 13.33 -32.21
C ARG A 364 -37.18 12.70 -33.48
N GLN A 365 -37.89 11.57 -33.38
CA GLN A 365 -38.40 10.90 -34.57
C GLN A 365 -39.68 11.58 -35.08
N PRO A 366 -39.80 11.82 -36.40
CA PRO A 366 -40.93 12.56 -36.96
C PRO A 366 -42.20 11.71 -37.10
N SER A 367 -42.11 10.38 -36.94
CA SER A 367 -43.24 9.46 -37.08
C SER A 367 -43.13 8.23 -36.18
N ASP A 368 -44.27 7.59 -35.90
CA ASP A 368 -44.31 6.31 -35.17
C ASP A 368 -43.51 5.21 -35.88
N ALA A 369 -43.47 5.22 -37.21
CA ALA A 369 -42.70 4.25 -37.97
C ALA A 369 -41.18 4.38 -37.70
N ASP A 370 -40.69 5.61 -37.58
CA ASP A 370 -39.29 5.89 -37.26
C ASP A 370 -38.97 5.54 -35.79
N CYS A 371 -39.91 5.80 -34.87
CA CYS A 371 -39.83 5.31 -33.49
C CYS A 371 -39.70 3.77 -33.44
N HIS A 372 -40.51 3.05 -34.21
CA HIS A 372 -40.44 1.59 -34.30
C HIS A 372 -39.12 1.10 -34.91
N ALA A 373 -38.52 1.84 -35.84
CA ALA A 373 -37.20 1.53 -36.38
C ALA A 373 -36.10 1.69 -35.31
N VAL A 374 -36.14 2.77 -34.52
CA VAL A 374 -35.25 2.98 -33.36
C VAL A 374 -35.42 1.87 -32.33
N ALA A 375 -36.66 1.50 -31.99
CA ALA A 375 -36.94 0.39 -31.08
C ALA A 375 -36.38 -0.95 -31.58
N THR A 376 -36.53 -1.23 -32.88
CA THR A 376 -36.02 -2.47 -33.49
C THR A 376 -34.50 -2.58 -33.40
N GLY A 377 -33.79 -1.46 -33.61
CA GLY A 377 -32.34 -1.38 -33.47
C GLY A 377 -31.86 -1.46 -32.02
N ALA A 378 -32.49 -0.68 -31.12
CA ALA A 378 -32.08 -0.58 -29.71
C ALA A 378 -32.33 -1.88 -28.92
N PHE A 379 -33.44 -2.58 -29.21
CA PHE A 379 -33.81 -3.81 -28.51
C PHE A 379 -33.48 -5.09 -29.28
N GLY A 380 -32.82 -4.97 -30.45
CA GLY A 380 -32.42 -6.11 -31.25
C GLY A 380 -33.59 -6.97 -31.74
N LEU A 381 -34.74 -6.36 -32.05
CA LEU A 381 -35.95 -7.05 -32.52
C LEU A 381 -35.86 -7.52 -33.99
N PHE A 382 -34.65 -7.59 -34.54
CA PHE A 382 -34.43 -8.18 -35.85
C PHE A 382 -34.55 -9.70 -35.77
N GLY A 383 -35.08 -10.32 -36.84
CA GLY A 383 -35.11 -11.77 -36.93
C GLY A 383 -33.70 -12.35 -36.86
N ALA A 384 -33.51 -13.40 -36.06
CA ALA A 384 -32.23 -14.10 -35.94
C ALA A 384 -31.77 -14.58 -37.33
N ARG A 385 -30.66 -14.03 -37.83
CA ARG A 385 -29.99 -14.56 -39.03
C ARG A 385 -29.04 -15.65 -38.56
N HIS A 386 -29.43 -16.91 -38.71
CA HIS A 386 -28.56 -18.03 -38.42
C HIS A 386 -27.47 -18.12 -39.49
N VAL A 387 -26.24 -17.81 -39.10
CA VAL A 387 -25.05 -18.11 -39.90
C VAL A 387 -24.70 -19.57 -39.66
N ALA A 388 -25.08 -20.44 -40.58
CA ALA A 388 -24.68 -21.84 -40.56
C ALA A 388 -23.26 -21.98 -41.14
N LEU A 389 -22.24 -21.63 -40.36
CA LEU A 389 -20.88 -22.05 -40.64
C LEU A 389 -20.71 -23.46 -40.07
N ARG A 390 -20.36 -24.44 -40.92
CA ARG A 390 -19.94 -25.75 -40.43
C ARG A 390 -18.53 -25.60 -39.85
N GLU A 391 -18.43 -25.34 -38.55
CA GLU A 391 -17.19 -25.59 -37.83
C GLU A 391 -16.92 -27.10 -37.81
N HIS A 392 -15.68 -27.50 -38.07
CA HIS A 392 -15.26 -28.88 -37.85
C HIS A 392 -14.93 -29.03 -36.36
N GLU A 393 -15.98 -29.19 -35.56
CA GLU A 393 -15.87 -29.40 -34.12
C GLU A 393 -15.57 -30.89 -33.86
N PRO A 394 -14.48 -31.24 -33.15
CA PRO A 394 -14.16 -32.62 -32.81
C PRO A 394 -14.99 -33.17 -31.63
N GLU A 395 -15.90 -32.38 -31.06
CA GLU A 395 -16.76 -32.78 -29.94
C GLU A 395 -18.13 -33.29 -30.44
N LEU A 396 -18.33 -34.60 -30.31
CA LEU A 396 -19.43 -35.38 -30.89
C LEU A 396 -20.80 -35.17 -30.21
N THR A 397 -20.94 -34.20 -29.31
CA THR A 397 -22.12 -34.05 -28.45
C THR A 397 -22.95 -32.81 -28.72
N SER A 398 -22.56 -31.93 -29.66
CA SER A 398 -23.41 -30.81 -30.05
C SER A 398 -24.60 -31.30 -30.90
N GLY A 399 -25.80 -31.28 -30.31
CA GLY A 399 -27.08 -31.55 -31.00
C GLY A 399 -27.72 -32.93 -30.77
N ARG A 400 -27.18 -33.77 -29.88
CA ARG A 400 -27.83 -35.03 -29.46
C ARG A 400 -28.24 -34.97 -28.00
N SER A 401 -29.32 -35.67 -27.67
CA SER A 401 -29.70 -35.87 -26.26
C SER A 401 -28.58 -36.65 -25.56
N TRP A 402 -28.28 -36.28 -24.31
CA TRP A 402 -27.28 -36.96 -23.49
C TRP A 402 -27.57 -38.47 -23.33
N LEU A 403 -28.82 -38.88 -23.51
CA LEU A 403 -29.29 -40.27 -23.46
C LEU A 403 -29.01 -41.08 -24.75
N GLU A 404 -28.60 -40.41 -25.83
CA GLU A 404 -28.40 -41.01 -27.17
C GLU A 404 -26.91 -41.14 -27.53
N VAL A 405 -26.01 -40.76 -26.63
CA VAL A 405 -24.56 -40.89 -26.81
C VAL A 405 -24.13 -42.28 -26.31
N PRO A 406 -23.41 -43.09 -27.11
CA PRO A 406 -22.89 -44.39 -26.68
C PRO A 406 -22.01 -44.26 -25.42
N ASP A 407 -22.15 -45.19 -24.47
CA ASP A 407 -21.47 -45.15 -23.16
C ASP A 407 -19.95 -45.02 -23.25
N GLU A 408 -19.34 -45.55 -24.31
CA GLU A 408 -17.90 -45.52 -24.58
C GLU A 408 -17.36 -44.10 -24.87
N LEU A 409 -18.24 -43.16 -25.20
CA LEU A 409 -17.92 -41.76 -25.54
C LEU A 409 -18.32 -40.78 -24.43
N LEU A 410 -18.94 -41.25 -23.34
CA LEU A 410 -19.25 -40.42 -22.19
C LEU A 410 -17.98 -40.20 -21.36
N PRO A 411 -17.66 -38.96 -20.95
CA PRO A 411 -16.55 -38.72 -20.04
C PRO A 411 -16.83 -39.36 -18.67
N ASP A 412 -15.83 -40.05 -18.11
CA ASP A 412 -15.91 -40.63 -16.76
C ASP A 412 -16.14 -39.51 -15.72
N VAL A 413 -17.36 -39.42 -15.20
CA VAL A 413 -17.71 -38.47 -14.12
C VAL A 413 -17.54 -39.19 -12.78
N PRO A 414 -16.52 -38.87 -11.97
CA PRO A 414 -16.39 -39.45 -10.63
C PRO A 414 -17.52 -38.92 -9.73
N LEU A 415 -18.50 -39.77 -9.42
CA LEU A 415 -19.51 -39.50 -8.40
C LEU A 415 -18.87 -39.58 -7.01
N HIS A 416 -18.37 -38.46 -6.52
CA HIS A 416 -18.08 -38.28 -5.09
C HIS A 416 -18.95 -37.18 -4.51
N LEU A 417 -19.90 -37.58 -3.67
CA LEU A 417 -20.60 -36.67 -2.77
C LEU A 417 -19.56 -36.11 -1.78
N ARG A 418 -19.44 -34.78 -1.74
CA ARG A 418 -18.54 -34.07 -0.83
C ARG A 418 -18.95 -34.37 0.63
N SER A 419 -18.28 -35.31 1.29
CA SER A 419 -18.27 -35.39 2.76
C SER A 419 -17.15 -34.48 3.28
N PRO A 420 -17.38 -33.57 4.24
CA PRO A 420 -16.39 -32.59 4.68
C PRO A 420 -15.14 -33.14 5.39
N ASP A 421 -15.05 -34.45 5.68
CA ASP A 421 -14.06 -34.96 6.64
C ASP A 421 -13.05 -36.01 6.14
N LYS A 422 -12.94 -36.24 4.82
CA LYS A 422 -11.86 -37.09 4.28
C LYS A 422 -11.21 -36.46 3.07
N GLY A 423 -10.01 -35.92 3.26
CA GLY A 423 -9.18 -35.40 2.18
C GLY A 423 -8.94 -36.49 1.13
N ALA A 424 -9.20 -36.15 -0.13
CA ALA A 424 -8.97 -37.05 -1.25
C ALA A 424 -7.50 -37.53 -1.27
N PRO A 425 -7.22 -38.80 -1.59
CA PRO A 425 -5.85 -39.24 -1.78
C PRO A 425 -5.23 -38.41 -2.92
N ARG A 426 -4.09 -37.77 -2.63
CA ARG A 426 -3.32 -37.04 -3.64
C ARG A 426 -2.80 -38.02 -4.68
N GLY A 427 -3.57 -38.21 -5.76
CA GLY A 427 -3.06 -38.77 -7.00
C GLY A 427 -1.94 -37.88 -7.54
N ARG A 428 -0.94 -38.49 -8.17
CA ARG A 428 0.13 -37.77 -8.88
C ARG A 428 -0.49 -36.75 -9.83
N SER A 429 -0.02 -35.50 -9.78
CA SER A 429 -0.40 -34.46 -10.73
C SER A 429 -0.26 -34.99 -12.16
N ALA A 430 -1.32 -34.86 -12.96
CA ALA A 430 -1.28 -35.24 -14.37
C ALA A 430 -0.08 -34.58 -15.05
N ALA A 431 0.65 -35.34 -15.87
CA ALA A 431 1.77 -34.80 -16.64
C ALA A 431 1.24 -33.67 -17.53
N LEU A 432 1.88 -32.50 -17.41
CA LEU A 432 1.49 -31.31 -18.16
C LEU A 432 1.54 -31.65 -19.67
N PRO A 433 0.43 -31.51 -20.43
CA PRO A 433 0.42 -31.80 -21.85
C PRO A 433 1.51 -31.01 -22.57
N ASP A 434 2.15 -31.62 -23.58
CA ASP A 434 3.16 -30.94 -24.37
C ASP A 434 2.54 -29.77 -25.13
N ALA A 435 2.80 -28.56 -24.63
CA ALA A 435 2.26 -27.32 -25.14
C ALA A 435 3.16 -26.68 -26.22
N THR A 436 4.18 -27.38 -26.73
CA THR A 436 5.09 -26.85 -27.76
C THR A 436 4.34 -26.40 -29.01
N ALA A 437 3.51 -27.26 -29.60
CA ALA A 437 2.71 -26.91 -30.78
C ALA A 437 1.69 -25.80 -30.53
N ALA A 438 1.11 -25.73 -29.32
CA ALA A 438 0.20 -24.64 -28.94
C ALA A 438 0.96 -23.30 -28.78
N ARG A 439 2.16 -23.34 -28.19
CA ARG A 439 3.04 -22.17 -28.04
C ARG A 439 3.55 -21.65 -29.38
N GLU A 440 3.90 -22.53 -30.31
CA GLU A 440 4.35 -22.17 -31.66
C GLU A 440 3.22 -21.51 -32.46
N ARG A 441 2.02 -22.10 -32.46
CA ARG A 441 0.83 -21.47 -33.09
C ARG A 441 0.53 -20.10 -32.50
N ALA A 442 0.47 -19.99 -31.16
CA ALA A 442 0.24 -18.71 -30.50
C ALA A 442 1.37 -17.69 -30.74
N ALA A 443 2.62 -18.15 -30.99
CA ALA A 443 3.73 -17.27 -31.34
C ALA A 443 3.63 -16.76 -32.79
N ALA A 444 3.22 -17.62 -33.72
CA ALA A 444 2.97 -17.26 -35.11
C ALA A 444 1.82 -16.26 -35.24
N GLU A 445 0.68 -16.52 -34.57
CA GLU A 445 -0.48 -15.61 -34.53
C GLU A 445 -0.10 -14.24 -33.97
N ARG A 446 0.67 -14.19 -32.88
CA ARG A 446 1.17 -12.92 -32.31
C ARG A 446 2.14 -12.20 -33.24
N ALA A 447 2.97 -12.92 -33.98
CA ALA A 447 3.89 -12.32 -34.96
C ALA A 447 3.10 -11.71 -36.12
N GLU A 448 2.10 -12.41 -36.63
CA GLU A 448 1.22 -11.92 -37.68
C GLU A 448 0.41 -10.70 -37.22
N GLN A 449 -0.16 -10.73 -36.02
CA GLN A 449 -0.89 -9.59 -35.46
C GLN A 449 0.00 -8.35 -35.30
N ARG A 450 1.25 -8.52 -34.83
CA ARG A 450 2.22 -7.40 -34.73
C ARG A 450 2.56 -6.82 -36.09
N GLU A 451 2.74 -7.67 -37.09
CA GLU A 451 3.05 -7.22 -38.45
C GLU A 451 1.86 -6.47 -39.08
N ARG A 452 0.62 -6.93 -38.83
CA ARG A 452 -0.60 -6.22 -39.22
C ARG A 452 -0.70 -4.84 -38.54
N SER A 453 -0.52 -4.77 -37.22
CA SER A 453 -0.49 -3.48 -36.49
C SER A 453 0.59 -2.54 -37.03
N ARG A 454 1.81 -3.05 -37.29
CA ARG A 454 2.92 -2.25 -37.83
C ARG A 454 2.56 -1.64 -39.19
N ARG A 455 1.98 -2.41 -40.11
CA ARG A 455 1.56 -1.93 -41.43
C ARG A 455 0.50 -0.85 -41.34
N LEU A 456 -0.48 -1.01 -40.45
CA LEU A 456 -1.51 -0.02 -40.21
C LEU A 456 -0.90 1.28 -39.67
N LEU A 457 0.03 1.19 -38.71
CA LEU A 457 0.72 2.37 -38.17
C LEU A 457 1.54 3.09 -39.22
N GLU A 458 2.30 2.38 -40.05
CA GLU A 458 3.07 2.97 -41.15
C GLU A 458 2.15 3.67 -42.15
N ARG A 459 1.05 3.01 -42.52
CA ARG A 459 0.04 3.55 -43.43
C ARG A 459 -0.58 4.84 -42.88
N PHE A 460 -1.07 4.85 -41.65
CA PHE A 460 -1.67 6.05 -41.06
C PHE A 460 -0.65 7.14 -40.73
N ALA A 461 0.60 6.78 -40.41
CA ALA A 461 1.68 7.75 -40.24
C ALA A 461 2.03 8.46 -41.56
N THR A 462 1.96 7.78 -42.72
CA THR A 462 2.19 8.41 -44.03
C THR A 462 1.10 9.41 -44.43
N LEU A 463 -0.11 9.29 -43.88
CA LEU A 463 -1.19 10.26 -44.10
C LEU A 463 -0.96 11.55 -43.30
N GLY A 464 -0.25 11.48 -42.17
CA GLY A 464 0.00 12.64 -41.32
C GLY A 464 -1.29 13.19 -40.70
N ALA A 465 -1.31 14.48 -40.36
CA ALA A 465 -2.49 15.14 -39.82
C ALA A 465 -3.51 15.41 -40.95
N THR A 466 -4.51 14.55 -41.09
CA THR A 466 -5.50 14.61 -42.17
C THR A 466 -6.91 14.82 -41.61
N PRO A 467 -7.75 15.67 -42.21
CA PRO A 467 -9.18 15.73 -41.89
C PRO A 467 -9.85 14.37 -42.15
N LEU A 468 -10.80 13.97 -41.30
CA LEU A 468 -11.56 12.73 -41.54
C LEU A 468 -12.35 12.79 -42.87
N SER A 469 -12.75 13.99 -43.32
CA SER A 469 -13.34 14.24 -44.63
C SER A 469 -12.44 13.96 -45.83
N GLU A 470 -11.12 14.00 -45.66
CA GLU A 470 -10.14 13.81 -46.73
C GLU A 470 -9.48 12.42 -46.70
N LEU A 471 -9.93 11.54 -45.80
CA LEU A 471 -9.37 10.20 -45.72
C LEU A 471 -9.66 9.40 -47.02
N PRO A 472 -8.64 8.67 -47.54
CA PRO A 472 -8.85 7.76 -48.64
C PRO A 472 -9.81 6.63 -48.24
N PRO A 473 -10.41 5.92 -49.21
CA PRO A 473 -11.27 4.78 -48.92
C PRO A 473 -10.51 3.74 -48.10
N LEU A 474 -11.09 3.36 -46.95
CA LEU A 474 -10.47 2.47 -45.99
C LEU A 474 -10.90 1.02 -46.23
N ASP A 475 -9.95 0.09 -46.09
CA ASP A 475 -10.26 -1.34 -46.02
C ASP A 475 -10.86 -1.74 -44.66
N ALA A 476 -11.21 -3.02 -44.50
CA ALA A 476 -11.88 -3.52 -43.30
C ALA A 476 -10.99 -3.47 -42.03
N ASP A 477 -9.69 -3.64 -42.18
CA ASP A 477 -8.73 -3.65 -41.06
C ASP A 477 -8.35 -2.21 -40.67
N GLU A 478 -8.16 -1.33 -41.67
CA GLU A 478 -7.96 0.12 -41.50
C GLU A 478 -9.17 0.76 -40.82
N LEU A 479 -10.39 0.40 -41.23
CA LEU A 479 -11.61 0.91 -40.59
C LEU A 479 -11.74 0.44 -39.14
N ARG A 480 -11.40 -0.82 -38.85
CA ARG A 480 -11.44 -1.36 -37.48
C ARG A 480 -10.46 -0.60 -36.59
N ALA A 481 -9.22 -0.44 -37.05
CA ALA A 481 -8.20 0.32 -36.34
C ALA A 481 -8.61 1.79 -36.12
N LEU A 482 -9.12 2.46 -37.17
CA LEU A 482 -9.61 3.83 -37.06
C LEU A 482 -10.71 3.96 -36.00
N ARG A 483 -11.69 3.05 -35.97
CA ARG A 483 -12.79 3.07 -34.98
C ARG A 483 -12.29 2.89 -33.55
N GLU A 484 -11.38 1.94 -33.33
CA GLU A 484 -10.78 1.71 -32.01
C GLU A 484 -10.02 2.94 -31.54
N TRP A 485 -9.23 3.56 -32.42
CA TRP A 485 -8.44 4.76 -32.14
C TRP A 485 -9.30 6.01 -31.91
N LEU A 486 -10.36 6.19 -32.69
CA LEU A 486 -11.35 7.25 -32.47
C LEU A 486 -12.03 7.07 -31.12
N SER A 487 -12.46 5.85 -30.77
CA SER A 487 -13.06 5.56 -29.47
C SER A 487 -12.11 5.88 -28.32
N ALA A 488 -10.84 5.47 -28.42
CA ALA A 488 -9.82 5.75 -27.41
C ALA A 488 -9.55 7.25 -27.23
N ALA A 489 -9.53 8.03 -28.32
CA ALA A 489 -9.28 9.47 -28.26
C ALA A 489 -10.53 10.28 -27.86
N ILE A 490 -11.74 9.84 -28.22
CA ILE A 490 -12.99 10.51 -27.82
C ILE A 490 -13.23 10.38 -26.32
N GLY A 491 -12.80 9.27 -25.71
CA GLY A 491 -12.90 9.03 -24.26
C GLY A 491 -11.99 9.90 -23.38
N ASP A 492 -11.07 10.67 -23.96
CA ASP A 492 -10.25 11.64 -23.23
C ASP A 492 -11.13 12.84 -22.76
N PRO A 493 -11.19 13.16 -21.45
CA PRO A 493 -12.03 14.22 -20.88
C PRO A 493 -11.56 15.65 -21.22
N ALA A 494 -10.83 15.84 -22.33
CA ALA A 494 -10.31 17.14 -22.74
C ALA A 494 -11.45 18.16 -22.97
N PRO A 495 -11.29 19.43 -22.53
CA PRO A 495 -12.29 20.48 -22.74
C PRO A 495 -12.65 20.67 -24.21
N ALA A 496 -13.91 21.04 -24.49
CA ALA A 496 -14.39 21.32 -25.84
C ALA A 496 -13.48 22.31 -26.57
N GLY A 497 -13.07 21.97 -27.80
CA GLY A 497 -12.17 22.80 -28.62
C GLY A 497 -10.67 22.56 -28.43
N ARG A 498 -10.26 21.68 -27.49
CA ARG A 498 -8.85 21.25 -27.37
C ARG A 498 -8.59 19.90 -28.07
N PRO A 499 -7.34 19.64 -28.49
CA PRO A 499 -6.98 18.34 -29.03
C PRO A 499 -7.17 17.23 -27.99
N ARG A 500 -7.84 16.15 -28.37
CA ARG A 500 -8.00 14.94 -27.56
C ARG A 500 -6.94 13.93 -27.92
N ARG A 501 -6.44 13.17 -26.94
CA ARG A 501 -5.40 12.16 -27.15
C ARG A 501 -5.84 10.79 -26.66
N GLY A 502 -5.81 9.83 -27.56
CA GLY A 502 -6.05 8.41 -27.26
C GLY A 502 -4.76 7.60 -27.45
N ARG A 503 -4.67 6.46 -26.76
CA ARG A 503 -3.62 5.48 -27.01
C ARG A 503 -4.23 4.22 -27.62
N SER A 504 -3.54 3.59 -28.57
CA SER A 504 -3.97 2.31 -29.11
C SER A 504 -3.98 1.22 -28.02
N PRO A 505 -4.83 0.18 -28.12
CA PRO A 505 -4.90 -0.91 -27.13
C PRO A 505 -3.58 -1.66 -26.93
N ASP A 506 -2.75 -1.73 -27.98
CA ASP A 506 -1.41 -2.33 -27.96
C ASP A 506 -0.32 -1.36 -27.43
N GLY A 507 -0.68 -0.10 -27.17
CA GLY A 507 0.20 0.92 -26.62
C GLY A 507 1.23 1.51 -27.59
N LEU A 508 1.20 1.10 -28.87
CA LEU A 508 2.20 1.47 -29.88
C LEU A 508 1.91 2.79 -30.60
N ALA A 509 0.69 3.32 -30.51
CA ALA A 509 0.27 4.55 -31.18
C ALA A 509 -0.32 5.56 -30.20
N ILE A 510 -0.03 6.84 -30.45
CA ILE A 510 -0.74 7.98 -29.88
C ILE A 510 -1.57 8.60 -31.00
N VAL A 511 -2.86 8.71 -30.74
CA VAL A 511 -3.86 9.25 -31.67
C VAL A 511 -4.26 10.62 -31.16
N THR A 512 -4.09 11.66 -31.98
CA THR A 512 -4.50 13.02 -31.65
C THR A 512 -5.67 13.42 -32.53
N LEU A 513 -6.77 13.85 -31.92
CA LEU A 513 -7.93 14.41 -32.59
C LEU A 513 -8.03 15.90 -32.30
N THR A 514 -7.87 16.73 -33.32
CA THR A 514 -8.11 18.17 -33.20
C THR A 514 -9.49 18.51 -33.75
N PRO A 515 -10.41 19.07 -32.96
CA PRO A 515 -11.73 19.46 -33.44
C PRO A 515 -11.64 20.57 -34.50
N HIS A 516 -12.35 20.41 -35.61
CA HIS A 516 -12.45 21.46 -36.62
C HIS A 516 -13.43 22.56 -36.12
N PRO A 517 -13.11 23.87 -36.24
CA PRO A 517 -13.91 24.97 -35.68
C PRO A 517 -15.34 25.10 -36.24
N ALA A 518 -15.71 24.34 -37.26
CA ALA A 518 -17.01 24.43 -37.94
C ALA A 518 -18.03 23.36 -37.49
N GLY A 519 -17.67 22.40 -36.62
CA GLY A 519 -18.60 21.35 -36.17
C GLY A 519 -19.25 20.55 -37.32
N ALA A 520 -18.58 20.51 -38.48
CA ALA A 520 -19.14 19.90 -39.68
C ALA A 520 -19.19 18.37 -39.51
N ARG A 521 -20.32 17.76 -39.86
CA ARG A 521 -20.42 16.31 -39.99
C ARG A 521 -19.81 15.89 -41.32
N THR A 522 -18.99 14.85 -41.30
CA THR A 522 -18.36 14.26 -42.48
C THR A 522 -18.82 12.82 -42.69
N THR A 523 -18.75 12.36 -43.93
CA THR A 523 -19.08 10.98 -44.32
C THR A 523 -17.85 10.29 -44.88
N ILE A 524 -17.35 9.28 -44.17
CA ILE A 524 -16.24 8.44 -44.60
C ILE A 524 -16.79 7.26 -45.41
N ARG A 525 -16.26 7.05 -46.61
CA ARG A 525 -16.60 5.89 -47.45
C ARG A 525 -15.74 4.70 -47.04
N THR A 526 -16.39 3.57 -46.77
CA THR A 526 -15.74 2.32 -46.36
C THR A 526 -16.11 1.19 -47.31
N ALA A 527 -15.33 0.10 -47.29
CA ALA A 527 -15.63 -1.10 -48.07
C ALA A 527 -17.02 -1.72 -47.81
N HIS A 528 -17.66 -1.40 -46.66
CA HIS A 528 -18.93 -1.99 -46.23
C HIS A 528 -20.08 -0.99 -46.09
N GLY A 529 -19.89 0.28 -46.46
CA GLY A 529 -20.90 1.34 -46.32
C GLY A 529 -20.33 2.72 -46.03
N THR A 530 -21.14 3.61 -45.47
CA THR A 530 -20.77 4.99 -45.14
C THR A 530 -20.81 5.22 -43.63
N LEU A 531 -19.76 5.82 -43.07
CA LEU A 531 -19.68 6.20 -41.66
C LEU A 531 -19.84 7.71 -41.54
N GLU A 532 -20.90 8.17 -40.87
CA GLU A 532 -21.09 9.59 -40.53
C GLU A 532 -20.48 9.89 -39.16
N THR A 533 -19.62 10.90 -39.08
CA THR A 533 -18.95 11.34 -37.85
C THR A 533 -18.76 12.86 -37.85
N GLU A 534 -18.46 13.46 -36.70
CA GLU A 534 -17.91 14.82 -36.67
C GLU A 534 -16.53 14.85 -37.35
N ASP A 535 -16.22 15.94 -38.06
CA ASP A 535 -14.95 16.09 -38.76
C ASP A 535 -13.84 16.53 -37.80
N PHE A 536 -12.93 15.61 -37.51
CA PHE A 536 -11.72 15.84 -36.73
C PHE A 536 -10.50 15.85 -37.66
N THR A 537 -9.49 16.65 -37.33
CA THR A 537 -8.15 16.41 -37.86
C THR A 537 -7.54 15.27 -37.07
N PHE A 538 -7.30 14.15 -37.76
CA PHE A 538 -6.78 12.91 -37.21
C PHE A 538 -5.28 12.81 -37.49
N ALA A 539 -4.48 12.56 -36.45
CA ALA A 539 -3.05 12.31 -36.57
C ALA A 539 -2.63 11.12 -35.72
N VAL A 540 -1.82 10.22 -36.29
CA VAL A 540 -1.22 9.08 -35.59
C VAL A 540 0.28 9.26 -35.53
N SER A 541 0.83 9.16 -34.32
CA SER A 541 2.27 9.08 -34.09
C SER A 541 2.61 7.79 -33.38
N GLY A 542 3.81 7.25 -33.63
CA GLY A 542 4.37 6.19 -32.77
C GLY A 542 4.45 6.68 -31.32
N ALA A 543 4.15 5.79 -30.36
CA ALA A 543 4.19 6.08 -28.93
C ALA A 543 5.61 6.20 -28.37
#